data_AF-A0A2T2YDX0-F1
#
_entry.id   AF-A0A2T2YDX0-F1
#
_cell.length_a   1.000
_cell.length_b   1.000
_cell.length_c   1.000
_cell.angle_alpha   90.00
_cell.angle_beta   90.00
_cell.angle_gamma   90.00
#
_symmetry.space_group_name_H-M   'P 1'
#
loop_
_entity.id
_entity.type
_entity.pdbx_description
1 polymer ?
#
loop_
_entity_poly.entity_id
_entity_poly.type
_entity_poly.pdbx_seq_one_letter_code
_entity_poly.pdbx_strand_id
1 'polypeptide(L)' 'MEITKEDFNYKFQNALDNILVAMAEHPDVDPKKFYSMTCILENLAFFGPVVYDAIQNSPKKLLSNTN' A
#
# COMPACT_ATOMS: atom_id res chain seq x y z
N MET A 1 7.36 -15.12 -6.99
CA MET A 1 7.67 -13.88 -7.73
C MET A 1 8.99 -13.36 -7.17
N GLU A 2 10.04 -13.30 -7.97
CA GLU A 2 11.24 -12.56 -7.55
C GLU A 2 11.00 -11.08 -7.82
N ILE A 3 10.29 -10.44 -6.88
CA ILE A 3 10.26 -9.00 -6.74
C ILE A 3 11.26 -8.66 -5.64
N THR A 4 12.20 -7.74 -5.89
CA THR A 4 13.14 -7.31 -4.85
C THR A 4 12.42 -6.51 -3.77
N LYS A 5 13.03 -6.37 -2.59
CA LYS A 5 12.47 -5.55 -1.51
C LYS A 5 12.35 -4.09 -1.95
N GLU A 6 13.35 -3.59 -2.67
CA GLU A 6 13.40 -2.24 -3.24
C GLU A 6 12.27 -2.05 -4.27
N ASP A 7 12.10 -2.98 -5.21
CA ASP A 7 11.02 -2.92 -6.20
C ASP A 7 9.64 -2.98 -5.55
N PHE A 8 9.48 -3.80 -4.51
CA PHE A 8 8.23 -3.86 -3.75
C PHE A 8 7.94 -2.53 -3.07
N ASN A 9 8.92 -1.96 -2.36
CA ASN A 9 8.74 -0.70 -1.66
C ASN A 9 8.39 0.45 -2.62
N TYR A 10 9.07 0.52 -3.77
CA TYR A 10 8.77 1.49 -4.81
C TYR A 10 7.33 1.35 -5.32
N LYS A 11 6.91 0.12 -5.65
CA LYS A 11 5.53 -0.14 -6.12
C LYS A 11 4.49 0.09 -5.03
N PHE A 12 4.82 -0.21 -3.78
CA PHE A 12 3.95 0.00 -2.63
C PHE A 12 3.71 1.49 -2.39
N GLN A 13 4.76 2.31 -2.41
CA GLN A 13 4.65 3.76 -2.34
C GLN A 13 3.80 4.30 -3.50
N ASN A 14 4.11 3.92 -4.73
CA ASN A 14 3.31 4.33 -5.89
C ASN A 14 1.83 3.92 -5.78
N ALA A 15 1.53 2.77 -5.21
CA ALA A 15 0.15 2.34 -4.99
C ALA A 15 -0.57 3.24 -3.99
N LEU A 16 0.10 3.63 -2.89
CA LEU A 16 -0.44 4.56 -1.91
C LEU A 16 -0.64 5.95 -2.51
N ASP A 17 0.31 6.45 -3.29
CA ASP A 17 0.21 7.75 -3.99
C ASP A 17 -0.98 7.77 -4.96
N ASN A 18 -1.18 6.69 -5.73
CA ASN A 18 -2.32 6.56 -6.62
C ASN A 18 -3.65 6.60 -5.87
N ILE A 19 -3.72 6.02 -4.67
CA ILE A 19 -4.91 6.11 -3.82
C ILE A 19 -5.15 7.56 -3.39
N LEU A 20 -4.10 8.29 -2.99
CA LEU A 20 -4.21 9.70 -2.59
C LEU A 20 -4.69 10.57 -3.75
N VAL A 21 -4.15 10.38 -4.95
CA VAL A 21 -4.59 11.10 -6.16
C VAL A 21 -6.06 10.81 -6.44
N ALA A 22 -6.45 9.53 -6.47
CA ALA A 22 -7.84 9.15 -6.72
C ALA A 22 -8.82 9.72 -5.67
N MET A 23 -8.39 9.80 -4.41
CA MET A 23 -9.18 10.44 -3.35
C MET A 23 -9.31 11.95 -3.55
N ALA A 24 -8.23 12.61 -3.96
CA ALA A 24 -8.21 14.06 -4.19
C ALA A 24 -9.05 14.49 -5.41
N GLU A 25 -9.10 13.64 -6.43
CA GLU A 25 -9.89 13.86 -7.66
C GLU A 25 -11.37 13.53 -7.50
N HIS A 26 -11.77 12.90 -6.38
CA HIS A 26 -13.16 12.53 -6.15
C HIS A 26 -14.03 13.78 -5.90
N PRO A 27 -15.16 13.96 -6.60
CA PRO A 27 -15.96 15.19 -6.53
C PRO A 27 -16.52 15.49 -5.13
N ASP A 28 -16.76 14.45 -4.33
CA ASP A 28 -17.27 14.57 -2.96
C ASP A 28 -16.16 14.50 -1.88
N VAL A 29 -14.92 14.83 -2.23
CA VAL A 29 -13.82 14.79 -1.26
C VAL A 29 -14.06 15.78 -0.12
N ASP A 30 -14.16 15.26 1.10
CA ASP A 30 -14.14 16.07 2.32
C ASP A 30 -12.69 16.37 2.70
N PRO A 31 -12.24 17.64 2.74
CA PRO A 31 -10.83 17.97 2.97
C PRO A 31 -10.28 17.45 4.30
N LYS A 32 -11.11 17.39 5.34
CA LYS A 32 -10.69 16.94 6.67
C LYS A 32 -10.48 15.43 6.72
N LYS A 33 -11.40 14.67 6.10
CA LYS A 33 -11.26 13.22 5.94
C LYS A 33 -10.09 12.88 5.03
N PHE A 34 -9.94 13.61 3.92
CA PHE A 34 -8.80 13.46 3.02
C PHE A 34 -7.49 13.61 3.77
N TYR A 35 -7.28 14.74 4.45
CA TYR A 35 -6.07 14.99 5.23
C TYR A 35 -5.77 13.87 6.24
N SER A 36 -6.79 13.44 6.98
CA SER A 36 -6.65 12.37 7.97
C SER A 36 -6.21 11.05 7.33
N MET A 37 -6.79 10.71 6.17
CA MET A 37 -6.43 9.52 5.41
C MET A 37 -5.04 9.63 4.80
N THR A 38 -4.64 10.80 4.31
CA THR A 38 -3.27 11.06 3.83
C THR A 38 -2.26 10.78 4.92
N CYS A 39 -2.46 11.30 6.13
CA CYS A 39 -1.57 11.02 7.26
C CYS A 39 -1.48 9.52 7.59
N ILE A 40 -2.59 8.78 7.49
CA ILE A 40 -2.59 7.33 7.72
C ILE A 40 -1.79 6.60 6.64
N LEU A 41 -2.02 6.93 5.36
CA LEU A 41 -1.38 6.26 4.22
C LEU A 41 0.12 6.59 4.12
N GLU A 42 0.52 7.82 4.40
CA GLU A 42 1.94 8.18 4.47
C GLU A 42 2.67 7.45 5.59
N ASN A 43 2.04 7.32 6.77
CA ASN A 43 2.59 6.52 7.86
C ASN A 43 2.66 5.03 7.47
N LEU A 44 1.69 4.53 6.71
CA LEU A 44 1.71 3.16 6.20
C LEU A 44 2.85 2.93 5.20
N ALA A 45 3.20 3.92 4.37
CA ALA A 45 4.29 3.84 3.40
C ALA A 45 5.64 3.51 4.06
N PHE A 46 5.87 3.98 5.30
CA PHE A 46 7.06 3.64 6.09
C PHE A 46 7.21 2.13 6.35
N PHE A 47 6.09 1.40 6.44
CA PHE A 47 6.07 -0.04 6.75
C PHE A 47 6.27 -0.94 5.53
N GLY A 48 6.51 -0.41 4.33
CA GLY A 48 6.76 -1.19 3.11
C GLY A 48 7.72 -2.38 3.30
N PRO A 49 8.92 -2.18 3.90
CA PRO A 49 9.87 -3.28 4.13
C PRO A 49 9.32 -4.38 5.03
N VAL A 50 8.54 -4.01 6.05
CA VAL A 50 7.92 -4.96 7.00
C VAL A 50 6.81 -5.75 6.31
N VAL A 51 6.00 -5.10 5.48
CA VAL A 51 4.95 -5.75 4.69
C VAL A 51 5.57 -6.75 3.71
N TYR A 52 6.65 -6.39 3.03
CA TYR A 52 7.39 -7.30 2.15
C TYR A 52 7.86 -8.54 2.91
N ASP A 53 8.51 -8.36 4.06
CA ASP A 53 9.02 -9.47 4.87
C ASP A 53 7.87 -10.36 5.38
N ALA A 54 6.74 -9.77 5.78
CA ALA A 54 5.57 -10.52 6.22
C ALA A 54 4.98 -11.38 5.09
N ILE A 55 4.95 -10.87 3.86
CA ILE A 55 4.46 -11.61 2.68
C ILE A 55 5.42 -12.76 2.34
N GLN A 56 6.73 -12.51 2.33
CA GLN A 56 7.74 -13.54 2.01
C GLN A 56 7.78 -14.66 3.06
N ASN A 57 7.57 -14.31 4.33
CA ASN A 57 7.55 -15.28 5.43
C ASN A 57 6.16 -15.86 5.71
N SER A 58 5.15 -15.51 4.90
CA SER A 58 3.80 -16.04 5.06
C SER A 58 3.77 -17.53 4.72
N PRO A 59 3.22 -18.40 5.58
CA PRO A 59 3.08 -19.81 5.26
C PRO A 59 2.21 -19.97 4.01
N LYS A 60 2.74 -20.67 3.00
CA LYS A 60 2.20 -20.93 1.63
C LYS A 60 0.68 -21.17 1.51
N LYS A 61 -0.02 -21.50 2.60
CA LYS A 61 -1.45 -21.85 2.66
C LYS A 61 -2.40 -20.69 2.32
N LEU A 62 -1.95 -19.43 2.34
CA LEU A 62 -2.80 -18.28 1.98
C LEU A 62 -2.74 -17.91 0.48
N LEU A 63 -1.78 -18.45 -0.28
CA LEU A 63 -1.57 -18.12 -1.70
C LEU A 63 -2.10 -19.20 -2.66
N SER A 64 -2.72 -20.27 -2.14
CA SER A 64 -3.21 -21.41 -2.94
C SER A 64 -4.73 -21.42 -3.17
N ASN A 65 -5.48 -20.41 -2.73
CA ASN A 65 -6.94 -20.37 -2.80
C ASN A 65 -7.51 -19.41 -3.86
N THR A 66 -6.76 -19.18 -4.94
CA THR A 66 -7.29 -18.59 -6.17
C THR A 66 -6.95 -19.53 -7.32
N ASN A 67 -7.75 -20.59 -7.43
CA ASN A 67 -7.95 -21.35 -8.67
C ASN A 67 -9.16 -20.79 -9.39
#